data_AF-A0A847DYJ1-F1
#
_entry.id   AF-A0A847DYJ1-F1
#
_cell.length_a   1.000
_cell.length_b   1.000
_cell.length_c   1.000
_cell.angle_alpha   90.00
_cell.angle_beta   90.00
_cell.angle_gamma   90.00
#
_symmetry.space_group_name_H-M   'P 1'
#
loop_
_entity.id
_entity.type
_entity.pdbx_description
1 polymer ?
#
loop_
_entity_poly.entity_id
_entity_poly.type
_entity_poly.pdbx_seq_one_letter_code
_entity_poly.pdbx_strand_id
1 'polypeptide(L)'
;VPEEIVRQAAETAMREIVGRKTVDQVLYEEKEQVAKDTREQAQAILDRYHVGISIVDVTIQQAQPPEQVQAAFEDANKAAQDREGLINEGQAYANDVIPRARGTAARVIEEANGYRERVVATAEGDVARFDAVLAEYAKAPEVTRERMYIDTMQQVLTNVSKVYIDSKSSGNLLYLPLERLVQQGDASHAAGAAPPAAVPAQPAPGVDSSAVRLDSLRSRERSSR
;
A
#
# COMPACT_ATOMS: atom_id res chain seq x y z
N VAL A 1 -56.31 -2.78 37.01
CA VAL A 1 -56.22 -4.21 37.39
C VAL A 1 -55.60 -5.08 36.28
N PRO A 2 -55.95 -4.95 34.98
CA PRO A 2 -55.28 -5.72 33.91
C PRO A 2 -53.84 -5.26 33.61
N GLU A 3 -53.61 -3.95 33.53
CA GLU A 3 -52.27 -3.38 33.27
C GLU A 3 -51.23 -3.75 34.32
N GLU A 4 -51.65 -3.87 35.58
CA GLU A 4 -50.76 -4.17 36.69
C GLU A 4 -50.26 -5.62 36.64
N ILE A 5 -51.12 -6.55 36.21
CA ILE A 5 -50.77 -7.95 35.97
C ILE A 5 -49.80 -8.06 34.79
N VAL A 6 -50.04 -7.30 33.71
CA VAL A 6 -49.13 -7.25 32.55
C VAL A 6 -47.77 -6.69 32.96
N ARG A 7 -47.72 -5.62 33.75
CA ARG A 7 -46.47 -5.06 34.26
C ARG A 7 -45.69 -6.06 35.11
N GLN A 8 -46.35 -6.72 36.06
CA GLN A 8 -45.71 -7.71 36.94
C GLN A 8 -45.20 -8.94 36.16
N ALA A 9 -45.95 -9.41 35.16
CA ALA A 9 -45.53 -10.50 34.29
C ALA A 9 -44.31 -10.11 33.46
N ALA A 10 -44.30 -8.91 32.88
CA ALA A 10 -43.18 -8.38 32.10
C ALA A 10 -41.92 -8.15 32.94
N GLU A 11 -42.05 -7.58 34.14
CA GLU A 11 -40.94 -7.38 35.09
C GLU A 11 -40.32 -8.72 35.53
N THR A 12 -41.16 -9.72 35.79
CA THR A 12 -40.71 -11.07 36.19
C THR A 12 -39.97 -11.75 35.03
N ALA A 13 -40.54 -11.72 33.82
CA ALA A 13 -39.92 -12.29 32.64
C ALA A 13 -38.57 -11.61 32.32
N MET A 14 -38.52 -10.27 32.32
CA MET A 14 -37.27 -9.52 32.09
C MET A 14 -36.20 -9.87 33.12
N ARG A 15 -36.58 -9.97 34.40
CA ARG A 15 -35.63 -10.30 35.48
C ARG A 15 -35.05 -11.71 35.34
N GLU A 16 -35.86 -12.67 34.90
CA GLU A 16 -35.41 -14.04 34.67
C GLU A 16 -34.44 -14.14 33.48
N ILE A 17 -34.79 -13.53 32.35
CA ILE A 17 -33.98 -13.59 31.12
C ILE A 17 -32.64 -12.86 31.32
N VAL A 18 -32.66 -11.64 31.89
CA VAL A 18 -31.44 -10.87 32.17
C VAL A 18 -30.57 -11.57 33.20
N GLY A 19 -31.16 -12.26 34.19
CA GLY A 19 -30.42 -13.02 35.19
C GLY A 19 -29.72 -14.28 34.65
N ARG A 20 -30.09 -14.76 33.46
CA ARG A 20 -29.50 -15.94 32.80
C ARG A 20 -28.42 -15.60 31.77
N LYS A 21 -28.33 -14.35 31.32
CA LYS A 21 -27.38 -13.89 30.30
C LYS A 21 -26.25 -13.06 30.90
N THR A 22 -25.14 -12.92 30.16
CA THR A 22 -24.05 -12.04 30.59
C THR A 22 -24.40 -10.57 30.35
N VAL A 23 -23.75 -9.68 31.12
CA VAL A 23 -23.96 -8.23 31.01
C VAL A 23 -23.71 -7.75 29.58
N ASP A 24 -22.62 -8.19 28.95
CA ASP A 24 -22.25 -7.76 27.60
C ASP A 24 -23.26 -8.18 26.54
N GLN A 25 -23.83 -9.40 26.65
CA GLN A 25 -24.85 -9.90 25.74
C GLN A 25 -26.13 -9.06 25.80
N VAL A 26 -26.54 -8.63 26.99
CA VAL A 26 -27.76 -7.82 27.19
C VAL A 26 -27.54 -6.37 26.74
N LEU A 27 -26.33 -5.83 26.90
CA LEU A 27 -26.03 -4.44 26.56
C LEU A 27 -25.64 -4.23 25.09
N TYR A 28 -24.96 -5.17 24.43
CA TYR A 28 -24.32 -4.94 23.12
C TYR A 28 -24.75 -5.89 22.00
N GLU A 29 -24.93 -7.18 22.27
CA GLU A 29 -25.03 -8.19 21.20
C GLU A 29 -26.48 -8.66 20.94
N GLU A 30 -27.23 -9.02 21.98
CA GLU A 30 -28.42 -9.86 21.85
C GLU A 30 -29.74 -9.15 22.21
N LYS A 31 -29.86 -7.83 22.01
CA LYS A 31 -31.08 -7.09 22.43
C LYS A 31 -32.36 -7.63 21.80
N GLU A 32 -32.31 -7.98 20.52
CA GLU A 32 -33.45 -8.53 19.79
C GLU A 32 -33.81 -9.94 20.28
N GLN A 33 -32.79 -10.78 20.56
CA GLN A 33 -32.99 -12.11 21.11
C GLN A 33 -33.60 -12.05 22.51
N VAL A 34 -33.09 -11.15 23.38
CA VAL A 34 -33.61 -10.92 24.73
C VAL A 34 -35.05 -10.42 24.68
N ALA A 35 -35.38 -9.52 23.75
CA ALA A 35 -36.74 -9.02 23.55
C ALA A 35 -37.70 -10.15 23.16
N LYS A 36 -37.28 -11.02 22.23
CA LYS A 36 -38.05 -12.18 21.78
C LYS A 36 -38.28 -13.19 22.91
N ASP A 37 -37.21 -13.57 23.62
CA ASP A 37 -37.28 -14.52 24.74
C ASP A 37 -38.17 -13.97 25.86
N THR A 38 -38.08 -12.67 26.14
CA THR A 38 -38.94 -12.00 27.13
C THR A 38 -40.40 -12.01 26.70
N ARG A 39 -40.70 -11.75 25.42
CA ARG A 39 -42.07 -11.78 24.89
C ARG A 39 -42.69 -13.17 25.05
N GLU A 40 -41.95 -14.22 24.72
CA GLU A 40 -42.39 -15.61 24.84
C GLU A 40 -42.64 -15.99 26.31
N GLN A 41 -41.71 -15.64 27.21
CA GLN A 41 -41.85 -15.90 28.64
C GLN A 41 -42.99 -15.11 29.28
N ALA A 42 -43.15 -13.83 28.92
CA ALA A 42 -44.23 -12.98 29.41
C ALA A 42 -45.61 -13.45 28.92
N GLN A 43 -45.71 -13.90 27.66
CA GLN A 43 -46.95 -14.51 27.15
C GLN A 43 -47.29 -15.80 27.91
N ALA A 44 -46.31 -16.68 28.16
CA ALA A 44 -46.53 -17.90 28.94
C ALA A 44 -47.04 -17.63 30.37
N ILE A 45 -46.56 -16.56 31.00
CA ILE A 45 -47.04 -16.13 32.33
C ILE A 45 -48.48 -15.61 32.25
N LEU A 46 -48.81 -14.79 31.25
CA LEU A 46 -50.17 -14.24 31.07
C LEU A 46 -51.19 -15.32 30.70
N ASP A 47 -50.80 -16.29 29.87
CA ASP A 47 -51.63 -17.43 29.50
C ASP A 47 -51.95 -18.28 30.74
N ARG A 48 -51.00 -18.42 31.68
CA ARG A 48 -51.21 -19.14 32.95
C ARG A 48 -52.21 -18.44 33.88
N TYR A 49 -52.28 -17.11 33.84
CA TYR A 49 -53.26 -16.33 34.60
C TYR A 49 -54.61 -16.17 33.87
N HIS A 50 -54.74 -16.72 32.65
CA HIS A 50 -55.97 -16.68 31.84
C HIS A 50 -56.52 -15.26 31.63
N VAL A 51 -55.62 -14.28 31.44
CA VAL A 51 -55.97 -12.84 31.38
C VAL A 51 -56.53 -12.43 30.01
N GLY A 52 -56.38 -13.27 28.97
CA GLY A 52 -56.93 -13.03 27.63
C GLY A 52 -56.23 -11.91 26.83
N ILE A 53 -54.99 -11.57 27.20
CA ILE A 53 -54.19 -10.48 26.60
C ILE A 53 -53.07 -11.09 25.75
N SER A 54 -52.82 -10.54 24.56
CA SER A 54 -51.72 -10.93 23.68
C SER A 54 -50.68 -9.82 23.59
N ILE A 55 -49.41 -10.17 23.76
CA ILE A 55 -48.27 -9.25 23.59
C ILE A 55 -47.89 -9.19 22.10
N VAL A 56 -47.85 -8.00 21.52
CA VAL A 56 -47.49 -7.78 20.10
C VAL A 56 -45.97 -7.67 19.96
N ASP A 57 -45.34 -6.79 20.73
CA ASP A 57 -43.90 -6.56 20.68
C ASP A 57 -43.36 -6.13 22.06
N VAL A 58 -42.07 -6.38 22.31
CA VAL A 58 -41.36 -5.99 23.52
C VAL A 58 -40.10 -5.24 23.11
N THR A 59 -40.05 -3.93 23.38
CA THR A 59 -38.87 -3.11 23.11
C THR A 59 -38.09 -2.87 24.40
N ILE A 60 -36.80 -3.22 24.40
CA ILE A 60 -35.91 -2.97 25.54
C ILE A 60 -35.43 -1.51 25.47
N GLN A 61 -35.71 -0.73 26.50
CA GLN A 61 -35.14 0.62 26.63
C GLN A 61 -33.64 0.54 26.91
N GLN A 62 -32.92 1.62 26.60
CA GLN A 62 -31.46 1.66 26.71
C GLN A 62 -30.99 1.32 28.12
N ALA A 63 -30.41 0.13 28.29
CA ALA A 63 -29.82 -0.34 29.54
C ALA A 63 -28.48 0.37 29.76
N GLN A 64 -28.36 1.07 30.89
CA GLN A 64 -27.16 1.82 31.27
C GLN A 64 -26.56 1.24 32.57
N PRO A 65 -25.23 1.08 32.68
CA PRO A 65 -24.59 0.75 33.93
C PRO A 65 -24.82 1.83 35.00
N PRO A 66 -24.94 1.45 36.29
CA PRO A 66 -25.08 2.43 37.37
C PRO A 66 -23.82 3.29 37.50
N GLU A 67 -23.97 4.56 37.91
CA GLU A 67 -22.88 5.55 37.96
C GLU A 67 -21.64 5.08 38.73
N GLN A 68 -21.83 4.26 39.76
CA GLN A 68 -20.74 3.76 40.61
C GLN A 68 -19.73 2.88 39.86
N VAL A 69 -20.11 2.26 38.74
CA VAL A 69 -19.25 1.33 37.98
C VAL A 69 -18.94 1.81 36.56
N GLN A 70 -19.45 2.97 36.13
CA GLN A 70 -19.25 3.48 34.77
C GLN A 70 -17.78 3.61 34.41
N ALA A 71 -16.96 4.19 35.29
CA ALA A 71 -15.53 4.37 35.05
C ALA A 71 -14.78 3.04 34.82
N ALA A 72 -15.16 1.96 35.51
CA ALA A 72 -14.54 0.65 35.33
C ALA A 72 -14.94 -0.02 34.01
N PHE A 73 -16.18 0.16 33.58
CA PHE A 73 -16.65 -0.32 32.27
C PHE A 73 -16.00 0.46 31.12
N GLU A 74 -15.88 1.77 31.25
CA GLU A 74 -15.20 2.61 30.27
C GLU A 74 -13.73 2.21 30.11
N ASP A 75 -13.03 1.94 31.22
CA ASP A 75 -11.64 1.48 31.19
C ASP A 75 -11.52 0.09 30.54
N ALA A 76 -12.40 -0.85 30.87
CA ALA A 76 -12.41 -2.18 30.24
C ALA A 76 -12.68 -2.10 28.72
N ASN A 77 -13.63 -1.25 28.30
CA ASN A 77 -13.93 -1.04 26.89
C ASN A 77 -12.76 -0.39 26.16
N LYS A 78 -12.11 0.58 26.78
CA LYS A 78 -10.92 1.22 26.22
C LYS A 78 -9.78 0.20 26.07
N ALA A 79 -9.52 -0.61 27.09
CA ALA A 79 -8.52 -1.67 27.01
C ALA A 79 -8.83 -2.71 25.93
N ALA A 80 -10.11 -3.08 25.74
CA ALA A 80 -10.54 -3.97 24.68
C ALA A 80 -10.31 -3.36 23.28
N GLN A 81 -10.64 -2.08 23.11
CA GLN A 81 -10.38 -1.34 21.87
C GLN A 81 -8.88 -1.20 21.59
N ASP A 82 -8.08 -0.88 22.60
CA ASP A 82 -6.62 -0.78 22.49
C ASP A 82 -6.01 -2.13 22.08
N ARG A 83 -6.47 -3.23 22.70
CA ARG A 83 -6.06 -4.59 22.32
C ARG A 83 -6.37 -4.90 20.87
N GLU A 84 -7.60 -4.62 20.44
CA GLU A 84 -8.02 -4.86 19.05
C GLU A 84 -7.24 -3.98 18.08
N GLY A 85 -6.97 -2.72 18.45
CA GLY A 85 -6.10 -1.81 17.70
C GLY A 85 -4.69 -2.38 17.51
N LEU A 86 -4.06 -2.88 18.58
CA LEU A 86 -2.73 -3.49 18.53
C LEU A 86 -2.70 -4.76 17.68
N ILE A 87 -3.74 -5.59 17.74
CA ILE A 87 -3.85 -6.79 16.89
C ILE A 87 -3.92 -6.38 15.42
N ASN A 88 -4.78 -5.41 15.10
CA ASN A 88 -4.95 -4.93 13.73
C ASN A 88 -3.67 -4.25 13.19
N GLU A 89 -2.96 -3.48 14.02
CA GLU A 89 -1.66 -2.90 13.66
C GLU A 89 -0.60 -3.99 13.40
N GLY A 90 -0.53 -5.01 14.26
CA GLY A 90 0.38 -6.14 14.07
C GLY A 90 0.08 -6.93 12.80
N GLN A 91 -1.19 -7.16 12.49
CA GLN A 91 -1.61 -7.79 11.24
C GLN A 91 -1.27 -6.92 10.03
N ALA A 92 -1.52 -5.61 10.09
CA ALA A 92 -1.17 -4.68 9.04
C ALA A 92 0.35 -4.67 8.78
N TYR A 93 1.17 -4.68 9.84
CA TYR A 93 2.62 -4.75 9.74
C TYR A 93 3.08 -6.06 9.08
N ALA A 94 2.53 -7.21 9.49
CA ALA A 94 2.83 -8.49 8.86
C ALA A 94 2.43 -8.52 7.37
N ASN A 95 1.27 -7.95 7.06
CA ASN A 95 0.74 -7.85 5.71
C ASN A 95 1.53 -6.88 4.81
N ASP A 96 2.27 -5.91 5.34
CA ASP A 96 3.21 -5.08 4.55
C ASP A 96 4.58 -5.75 4.41
N VAL A 97 5.15 -6.24 5.52
CA VAL A 97 6.54 -6.73 5.55
C VAL A 97 6.72 -8.02 4.78
N ILE A 98 5.80 -8.99 4.93
CA ILE A 98 5.94 -10.31 4.29
C ILE A 98 5.91 -10.19 2.76
N PRO A 99 4.93 -9.51 2.13
CA PRO A 99 4.91 -9.34 0.68
C PRO A 99 6.08 -8.51 0.16
N ARG A 100 6.47 -7.45 0.89
CA ARG A 100 7.63 -6.63 0.51
C ARG A 100 8.91 -7.46 0.49
N ALA A 101 9.17 -8.26 1.53
CA ALA A 101 10.33 -9.15 1.61
C ALA A 101 10.30 -10.25 0.53
N ARG A 102 9.13 -10.81 0.22
CA ARG A 102 8.96 -11.77 -0.89
C ARG A 102 9.23 -11.11 -2.24
N GLY A 103 8.75 -9.89 -2.45
CA GLY A 103 8.97 -9.13 -3.67
C GLY A 103 10.44 -8.77 -3.87
N THR A 104 11.16 -8.37 -2.82
CA THR A 104 12.60 -8.10 -2.91
C THR A 104 13.39 -9.38 -3.18
N ALA A 105 13.03 -10.49 -2.55
CA ALA A 105 13.66 -11.78 -2.81
C ALA A 105 13.43 -12.24 -4.26
N ALA A 106 12.21 -12.17 -4.76
CA ALA A 106 11.88 -12.50 -6.14
C ALA A 106 12.63 -11.60 -7.13
N ARG A 107 12.71 -10.29 -6.87
CA ARG A 107 13.48 -9.35 -7.70
C ARG A 107 14.95 -9.75 -7.82
N VAL A 108 15.60 -10.11 -6.70
CA VAL A 108 17.02 -10.53 -6.72
C VAL A 108 17.21 -11.82 -7.53
N ILE A 109 16.28 -12.76 -7.42
CA ILE A 109 16.32 -14.00 -8.21
C ILE A 109 16.15 -13.70 -9.71
N GLU A 110 15.19 -12.87 -10.08
CA GLU A 110 14.97 -12.50 -11.49
C GLU A 110 16.14 -11.68 -12.07
N GLU A 111 16.74 -10.79 -11.27
CA GLU A 111 17.96 -10.07 -11.68
C GLU A 111 19.12 -11.03 -11.92
N ALA A 112 19.29 -12.04 -11.06
CA ALA A 112 20.32 -13.07 -11.21
C ALA A 112 20.07 -13.95 -12.44
N ASN A 113 18.81 -14.36 -12.68
CA ASN A 113 18.42 -15.12 -13.86
C ASN A 113 18.64 -14.31 -15.15
N GLY A 114 18.20 -13.06 -15.19
CA GLY A 114 18.44 -12.16 -16.30
C GLY A 114 19.93 -11.89 -16.55
N TYR A 115 20.75 -11.82 -15.49
CA TYR A 115 22.20 -11.73 -15.64
C TYR A 115 22.79 -12.99 -16.26
N ARG A 116 22.42 -14.18 -15.75
CA ARG A 116 22.85 -15.47 -16.29
C ARG A 116 22.48 -15.59 -17.77
N GLU A 117 21.25 -15.29 -18.13
CA GLU A 117 20.77 -15.36 -19.51
C GLU A 117 21.50 -14.38 -20.42
N ARG A 118 21.75 -13.16 -19.96
CA ARG A 118 22.56 -12.19 -20.71
C ARG A 118 23.96 -12.72 -20.99
N VAL A 119 24.64 -13.29 -19.99
CA VAL A 119 25.99 -13.84 -20.15
C VAL A 119 26.00 -15.00 -21.14
N VAL A 120 25.03 -15.92 -21.02
CA VAL A 120 24.91 -17.06 -21.95
C VAL A 120 24.63 -16.57 -23.37
N ALA A 121 23.66 -15.66 -23.56
CA ALA A 121 23.32 -15.13 -24.88
C ALA A 121 24.46 -14.35 -25.52
N THR A 122 25.22 -13.57 -24.73
CA THR A 122 26.43 -12.88 -25.23
C THR A 122 27.49 -13.90 -25.66
N ALA A 123 27.75 -14.93 -24.84
CA ALA A 123 28.72 -15.96 -25.18
C ALA A 123 28.32 -16.74 -26.45
N GLU A 124 27.05 -17.13 -26.58
CA GLU A 124 26.52 -17.79 -27.78
C GLU A 124 26.61 -16.89 -29.02
N GLY A 125 26.31 -15.60 -28.88
CA GLY A 125 26.45 -14.61 -29.95
C GLY A 125 27.90 -14.42 -30.39
N ASP A 126 28.83 -14.37 -29.45
CA ASP A 126 30.27 -14.25 -29.74
C ASP A 126 30.81 -15.50 -30.45
N VAL A 127 30.40 -16.70 -30.02
CA VAL A 127 30.74 -17.97 -30.68
C VAL A 127 30.17 -18.00 -32.10
N ALA A 128 28.88 -17.69 -32.28
CA ALA A 128 28.26 -17.67 -33.60
C ALA A 128 28.95 -16.66 -34.55
N ARG A 129 29.34 -15.50 -34.03
CA ARG A 129 30.12 -14.51 -34.78
C ARG A 129 31.50 -15.06 -35.14
N PHE A 130 32.18 -15.71 -34.21
CA PHE A 130 33.49 -16.30 -34.45
C PHE A 130 33.44 -17.40 -35.51
N ASP A 131 32.47 -18.31 -35.43
CA ASP A 131 32.30 -19.41 -36.39
C ASP A 131 32.04 -18.90 -37.80
N ALA A 132 31.21 -17.86 -37.94
CA ALA A 132 30.96 -17.22 -39.23
C ALA A 132 32.23 -16.61 -39.83
N VAL A 133 33.07 -15.98 -39.01
CA VAL A 133 34.34 -15.40 -39.44
C VAL A 133 35.36 -16.50 -39.78
N LEU A 134 35.42 -17.58 -38.99
CA LEU A 134 36.32 -18.71 -39.22
C LEU A 134 36.03 -19.38 -40.56
N ALA A 135 34.75 -19.55 -40.91
CA ALA A 135 34.34 -20.13 -42.19
C ALA A 135 34.83 -19.31 -43.39
N GLU A 136 34.79 -17.98 -43.31
CA GLU A 136 35.31 -17.10 -44.37
C GLU A 136 36.85 -17.00 -44.35
N TYR A 137 37.46 -17.01 -43.16
CA TYR A 137 38.92 -17.02 -43.00
C TYR A 137 39.54 -18.26 -43.63
N ALA A 138 38.90 -19.43 -43.50
CA ALA A 138 39.35 -20.68 -44.12
C ALA A 138 39.35 -20.62 -45.66
N LYS A 139 38.47 -19.81 -46.27
CA LYS A 139 38.42 -19.62 -47.74
C LYS A 139 39.50 -18.66 -48.23
N ALA A 140 39.72 -17.56 -47.52
CA ALA A 140 40.67 -16.53 -47.92
C ALA A 140 41.31 -15.83 -46.68
N PRO A 141 42.49 -16.29 -46.23
CA PRO A 141 43.06 -15.85 -44.95
C PRO A 141 43.69 -14.44 -44.99
N GLU A 142 44.28 -14.02 -46.11
CA GLU A 142 44.98 -12.72 -46.18
C GLU A 142 44.00 -11.54 -46.21
N VAL A 143 43.01 -11.58 -47.11
CA VAL A 143 42.02 -10.50 -47.27
C VAL A 143 41.14 -10.33 -46.02
N THR A 144 40.80 -11.42 -45.34
CA THR A 144 39.98 -11.39 -44.13
C THR A 144 40.75 -10.76 -42.97
N ARG A 145 42.06 -11.01 -42.85
CA ARG A 145 42.91 -10.38 -41.81
C ARG A 145 43.07 -8.89 -42.06
N GLU A 146 43.36 -8.49 -43.30
CA GLU A 146 43.50 -7.08 -43.67
C GLU A 146 42.21 -6.30 -43.44
N ARG A 147 41.05 -6.88 -43.80
CA ARG A 147 39.74 -6.29 -43.53
C ARG A 147 39.47 -6.12 -42.03
N MET A 148 39.70 -7.14 -41.21
CA MET A 148 39.53 -7.00 -39.75
C MET A 148 40.42 -5.90 -39.17
N TYR A 149 41.65 -5.75 -39.66
CA TYR A 149 42.55 -4.68 -39.23
C TYR A 149 42.02 -3.29 -39.61
N ILE A 150 41.58 -3.12 -40.85
CA ILE A 150 41.02 -1.84 -41.32
C ILE A 150 39.73 -1.52 -40.55
N ASP A 151 38.83 -2.48 -40.34
CA ASP A 151 37.57 -2.29 -39.61
C ASP A 151 37.81 -1.91 -38.14
N THR A 152 38.72 -2.62 -37.46
CA THR A 152 39.09 -2.31 -36.06
C THR A 152 39.79 -0.95 -35.96
N MET A 153 40.70 -0.65 -36.88
CA MET A 153 41.38 0.65 -36.93
C MET A 153 40.39 1.77 -37.22
N GLN A 154 39.43 1.57 -38.12
CA GLN A 154 38.34 2.52 -38.38
C GLN A 154 37.52 2.77 -37.11
N GLN A 155 37.12 1.72 -36.39
CA GLN A 155 36.33 1.85 -35.16
C GLN A 155 37.10 2.57 -34.05
N VAL A 156 38.38 2.25 -33.87
CA VAL A 156 39.27 2.94 -32.92
C VAL A 156 39.47 4.40 -33.32
N LEU A 157 39.85 4.68 -34.57
CA LEU A 157 40.07 6.03 -35.06
C LEU A 157 38.79 6.90 -35.04
N THR A 158 37.61 6.31 -35.23
CA THR A 158 36.32 7.03 -35.10
C THR A 158 36.06 7.47 -33.66
N ASN A 159 36.46 6.65 -32.68
CA ASN A 159 36.31 6.95 -31.26
C ASN A 159 37.43 7.84 -30.69
N VAL A 160 38.46 8.15 -31.47
CA VAL A 160 39.57 9.00 -31.05
C VAL A 160 39.33 10.43 -31.57
N SER A 161 39.36 11.40 -30.67
CA SER A 161 39.03 12.81 -30.96
C SER A 161 40.09 13.58 -31.76
N LYS A 162 41.13 12.92 -32.28
CA LYS A 162 42.28 13.58 -32.90
C LYS A 162 42.21 13.50 -34.42
N VAL A 163 41.75 14.60 -35.03
CA VAL A 163 41.67 14.78 -36.49
C VAL A 163 42.96 15.46 -36.97
N TYR A 164 43.68 14.82 -37.89
CA TYR A 164 44.81 15.43 -38.61
C TYR A 164 44.32 15.91 -39.98
N ILE A 165 44.42 17.21 -40.25
CA ILE A 165 44.12 17.83 -41.55
C ILE A 165 45.45 18.16 -42.21
N ASP A 166 45.78 17.51 -43.33
CA ASP A 166 46.94 17.87 -44.15
C ASP A 166 46.59 19.10 -44.99
N SER A 167 46.98 20.29 -44.53
CA SER A 167 46.93 21.51 -45.33
C SER A 167 48.28 21.75 -45.98
N LYS A 168 48.41 21.34 -47.26
CA LYS A 168 49.56 21.70 -48.11
C LYS A 168 49.64 23.19 -48.46
N SER A 169 48.81 24.05 -47.86
CA SER A 169 48.95 25.50 -47.94
C SER A 169 48.80 26.11 -46.56
N SER A 170 49.88 26.77 -46.12
CA SER A 170 50.06 27.48 -44.86
C SER A 170 48.85 28.36 -44.47
N GLY A 171 47.89 27.77 -43.77
CA GLY A 171 46.69 28.43 -43.28
C GLY A 171 46.05 27.56 -42.22
N ASN A 172 46.33 27.86 -40.95
CA ASN A 172 45.85 27.14 -39.79
C ASN A 172 44.33 27.39 -39.64
N LEU A 173 43.49 26.64 -40.37
CA LEU A 173 42.05 26.65 -40.15
C LEU A 173 41.76 25.81 -38.91
N LEU A 174 41.65 26.51 -37.78
CA LEU A 174 41.20 25.98 -36.49
C LEU A 174 39.72 25.55 -36.64
N TYR A 175 39.51 24.31 -37.10
CA TYR A 175 38.19 23.68 -37.05
C TYR A 175 37.93 23.26 -35.61
N LEU A 176 37.38 24.19 -34.82
CA LEU A 176 36.74 23.89 -33.55
C LEU A 176 35.36 23.29 -33.88
N PRO A 177 35.14 21.99 -33.63
CA PRO A 177 33.81 21.41 -33.76
C PRO A 177 33.02 21.86 -32.52
N LEU A 178 32.44 23.07 -32.59
CA LEU A 178 31.57 23.61 -31.54
C LEU A 178 30.42 22.64 -31.23
N GLU A 179 30.00 21.84 -32.21
CA GLU A 179 28.95 20.82 -32.11
C GLU A 179 29.20 19.78 -31.00
N ARG A 180 30.46 19.36 -30.79
CA ARG A 180 30.77 18.35 -29.74
C ARG A 180 30.88 18.96 -28.34
N LEU A 181 31.24 20.23 -28.24
CA LEU A 181 31.32 20.94 -26.96
C LEU A 181 29.93 21.25 -26.39
N VAL A 182 28.98 21.62 -27.27
CA VAL A 182 27.58 21.87 -26.87
C VAL A 182 26.90 20.57 -26.45
N GLN A 183 27.10 19.47 -27.18
CA GLN A 183 26.47 18.19 -26.85
C GLN A 183 26.95 17.57 -25.52
N GLN A 184 28.20 17.82 -25.11
CA GLN A 184 28.73 17.41 -23.81
C GLN A 184 28.30 18.36 -22.66
N GLY A 185 28.00 19.63 -22.98
CA GLY A 185 27.35 20.58 -22.08
C GLY A 185 25.89 20.19 -21.77
N ASP A 186 25.13 19.77 -22.78
CA ASP A 186 23.73 19.35 -22.62
C ASP A 186 23.59 18.01 -21.88
N ALA A 187 24.49 17.04 -22.09
CA ALA A 187 24.49 15.77 -21.35
C ALA A 187 24.79 15.96 -19.85
N SER A 188 25.55 17.01 -19.49
CA SER A 188 25.85 17.36 -18.09
C SER A 188 24.74 18.20 -17.43
N HIS A 189 23.83 18.78 -18.20
CA HIS A 189 22.62 19.44 -17.70
C HIS A 189 21.38 18.52 -17.65
N ALA A 190 21.35 17.42 -18.40
CA ALA A 190 20.27 16.44 -18.36
C ALA A 190 20.34 15.48 -17.14
N ALA A 191 21.51 15.29 -16.52
CA ALA A 191 21.67 14.45 -15.32
C ALA A 191 21.30 15.15 -14.00
N GLY A 192 20.92 16.44 -14.04
CA GLY A 192 20.42 17.21 -12.90
C GLY A 192 18.94 17.61 -12.98
N ALA A 193 18.26 17.27 -14.07
CA ALA A 193 16.85 17.57 -14.26
C ALA A 193 15.97 16.42 -13.76
N ALA A 194 15.55 16.52 -12.50
CA ALA A 194 14.37 15.84 -12.01
C ALA A 194 13.16 16.16 -12.93
N PRO A 195 12.22 15.22 -13.12
CA PRO A 195 11.10 15.37 -14.05
C PRO A 195 10.26 16.61 -13.73
N PRO A 196 9.74 17.34 -14.75
CA PRO A 196 8.91 18.50 -14.53
C PRO A 196 7.58 18.09 -13.88
N ALA A 197 7.36 18.60 -12.67
CA ALA A 197 6.05 18.65 -12.05
C ALA A 197 5.09 19.39 -12.98
N ALA A 198 4.03 18.69 -13.37
CA ALA A 198 2.93 19.24 -14.12
C ALA A 198 2.28 20.42 -13.37
N VAL A 199 1.93 21.41 -14.17
CA VAL A 199 1.13 22.61 -13.87
C VAL A 199 -0.06 22.27 -12.96
N PRO A 200 -0.31 23.02 -11.85
CA PRO A 200 -1.59 22.96 -11.20
C PRO A 200 -2.60 23.81 -11.99
N ALA A 201 -3.52 23.12 -12.67
CA ALA A 201 -4.75 23.72 -13.16
C ALA A 201 -5.63 24.12 -11.95
N GLN A 202 -6.26 25.29 -12.04
CA GLN A 202 -7.32 25.73 -11.13
C GLN A 202 -8.44 24.68 -11.01
N PRO A 203 -8.94 24.40 -9.81
CA PRO A 203 -10.31 23.92 -9.62
C PRO A 203 -11.24 25.07 -9.23
N ALA A 204 -12.42 25.08 -9.84
CA ALA A 204 -13.61 25.83 -9.42
C ALA A 204 -14.09 25.35 -8.01
N PRO A 205 -15.02 26.08 -7.34
CA PRO A 205 -15.33 25.88 -5.94
C PRO A 205 -16.31 24.73 -5.72
N GLY A 206 -16.14 23.95 -4.65
CA GLY A 206 -17.15 23.00 -4.20
C GLY A 206 -16.64 21.94 -3.21
N VAL A 207 -17.21 22.01 -1.99
CA VAL A 207 -17.44 20.97 -0.97
C VAL A 207 -16.28 20.31 -0.18
N ASP A 208 -16.34 20.59 1.14
CA ASP A 208 -15.98 19.81 2.33
C ASP A 208 -14.53 19.38 2.62
N SER A 209 -13.88 20.16 3.50
CA SER A 209 -12.67 19.76 4.24
C SER A 209 -12.79 20.10 5.73
N SER A 210 -13.50 19.25 6.46
CA SER A 210 -13.57 19.24 7.93
C SER A 210 -12.45 18.41 8.61
N ALA A 211 -11.54 17.80 7.85
CA ALA A 211 -10.55 16.85 8.41
C ALA A 211 -9.13 17.42 8.65
N VAL A 212 -8.78 18.61 8.16
CA VAL A 212 -7.37 19.10 8.19
C VAL A 212 -7.11 20.13 9.31
N ARG A 213 -8.11 20.48 10.13
CA ARG A 213 -7.97 21.52 11.17
C ARG A 213 -7.51 21.01 12.55
N LEU A 214 -7.46 19.70 12.77
CA LEU A 214 -7.17 19.17 14.11
C LEU A 214 -5.66 19.02 14.41
N ASP A 215 -4.81 18.95 13.39
CA ASP A 215 -3.40 18.60 13.56
C ASP A 215 -2.49 19.82 13.84
N SER A 216 -2.94 21.03 13.47
CA SER A 216 -2.20 22.27 13.68
C SER A 216 -2.35 22.88 15.09
N LEU A 217 -3.27 22.37 15.91
CA LEU A 217 -3.50 22.84 17.28
C LEU A 217 -2.68 22.09 18.33
N ARG A 218 -2.16 20.88 18.02
CA ARG A 218 -1.40 20.06 18.97
C ARG A 218 0.09 20.39 19.03
N SER A 219 0.63 21.10 18.04
CA SER A 219 2.06 21.44 17.98
C SER A 219 2.43 22.72 18.75
N ARG A 220 1.45 23.50 19.24
CA ARG A 220 1.72 24.77 19.98
C ARG A 220 1.75 24.66 21.51
N GLU A 221 1.22 23.59 22.12
CA GLU A 221 1.13 23.48 23.58
C GLU A 221 2.35 22.83 24.27
N ARG A 222 3.33 22.31 23.52
CA ARG A 222 4.55 21.71 24.10
C ARG A 222 5.73 22.65 24.32
N SER A 223 5.60 23.95 23.97
CA SER A 223 6.69 24.93 24.10
C SER A 223 6.59 25.83 25.34
N SER A 224 5.64 25.61 26.24
CA SER A 224 5.56 26.37 27.49
C SER A 224 5.27 25.46 28.68
N ARG A 225 6.32 24.80 29.16
CA ARG A 225 6.49 24.41 30.56
C ARG A 225 7.97 24.27 30.86
#